data_AF-A0A0Q4GC23-F1
#
_entry.id   AF-A0A0Q4GC23-F1
#
_cell.length_a   1.000
_cell.length_b   1.000
_cell.length_c   1.000
_cell.angle_alpha   90.00
_cell.angle_beta   90.00
_cell.angle_gamma   90.00
#
_symmetry.space_group_name_H-M   'P 1'
#
loop_
_entity.id
_entity.type
_entity.pdbx_description
1 polymer ?
#
loop_
_entity_poly.entity_id
_entity_poly.type
_entity_poly.pdbx_seq_one_letter_code
_entity_poly.pdbx_strand_id
1 'polypeptide(L)'
;MSKLTDLCQFVWPWLEKHTPQELQALEHRKTRDEARIDALDLRQDPEVALDEARRVADSENERRRGTDQKAATYLPLVAALIPLILTVVSALWEKKSGSAPVWINMLLLGLAVAYTASAGRWAFKELQVSVSHELGLGDFERAWGAPHPTQTLARRFLLHTRRNQDGINWKVSCIIMAHAFLLRAFLTFSLLLVANIGWYLGGVLLHASFPVRGPTLKTPQQAVAAMVSVDRLADELKTVPAWDVLEADCRHRSGGRAALKVIPADTFAVASTPLALRPAAGELTAARNIRFECLGQVVGRSRAWFVPVRLKPSMQTPSLPELLGASSSRTILEVKRNWPSSKTREDPSRLPPALLRQSVRLQAGNGQPRALIVTAITPAAIMRG
;
A
#
# COMPACT_ATOMS: atom_id res chain seq x y z
N MET A 1 -21.91 -5.99 20.35
CA MET A 1 -22.11 -6.35 18.93
C MET A 1 -22.21 -5.13 18.00
N SER A 2 -22.71 -3.95 18.41
CA SER A 2 -22.89 -2.81 17.48
C SER A 2 -21.61 -2.27 16.84
N LYS A 3 -20.49 -2.14 17.59
CA LYS A 3 -19.25 -1.54 17.07
C LYS A 3 -18.59 -2.30 15.92
N LEU A 4 -18.77 -3.62 15.84
CA LEU A 4 -18.23 -4.46 14.75
C LEU A 4 -19.07 -4.30 13.48
N THR A 5 -20.39 -4.23 13.61
CA THR A 5 -21.30 -3.93 12.51
C THR A 5 -21.08 -2.51 11.97
N ASP A 6 -20.82 -1.52 12.83
CA ASP A 6 -20.53 -0.15 12.40
C ASP A 6 -19.22 -0.07 11.60
N LEU A 7 -18.18 -0.80 12.04
CA LEU A 7 -16.91 -0.89 11.33
C LEU A 7 -17.06 -1.63 9.99
N CYS A 8 -17.83 -2.73 9.98
CA CYS A 8 -18.13 -3.47 8.75
C CYS A 8 -18.97 -2.65 7.76
N GLN A 9 -19.92 -1.83 8.22
CA GLN A 9 -20.66 -0.89 7.37
C GLN A 9 -19.80 0.26 6.86
N PHE A 10 -18.84 0.72 7.67
CA PHE A 10 -17.89 1.72 7.25
C PHE A 10 -17.00 1.20 6.11
N VAL A 11 -16.44 0.00 6.26
CA VAL A 11 -15.61 -0.63 5.23
C VAL A 11 -16.47 -1.05 4.03
N TRP A 12 -17.57 -1.75 4.26
CA TRP A 12 -18.44 -2.27 3.21
C TRP A 12 -19.90 -1.91 3.49
N PRO A 13 -20.48 -0.91 2.79
CA PRO A 13 -21.87 -0.55 2.99
C PRO A 13 -22.75 -1.69 2.49
N TRP A 14 -23.56 -2.23 3.39
CA TRP A 14 -24.59 -3.22 3.07
C TRP A 14 -25.94 -2.52 3.01
N LEU A 15 -26.70 -2.78 1.96
CA LEU A 15 -28.11 -2.42 1.94
C LEU A 15 -28.84 -3.39 2.87
N GLU A 16 -29.33 -2.86 3.99
CA GLU A 16 -30.11 -3.65 4.95
C GLU A 16 -31.35 -4.19 4.25
N LYS A 17 -31.47 -5.52 4.18
CA LYS A 17 -32.63 -6.15 3.58
C LYS A 17 -33.75 -6.13 4.61
N HIS A 18 -34.91 -5.68 4.20
CA HIS A 18 -36.10 -5.72 5.04
C HIS A 18 -36.36 -7.14 5.53
N THR A 19 -36.70 -7.25 6.81
CA THR A 19 -37.16 -8.52 7.38
C THR A 19 -38.50 -8.92 6.76
N PRO A 20 -38.88 -10.21 6.76
CA PRO A 20 -40.19 -10.63 6.26
C PRO A 20 -41.36 -9.89 6.93
N GLN A 21 -41.22 -9.55 8.21
CA GLN A 21 -42.21 -8.78 8.97
C GLN A 21 -42.27 -7.31 8.51
N GLU A 22 -41.13 -6.69 8.22
CA GLU A 22 -41.08 -5.33 7.67
C GLU A 22 -41.67 -5.26 6.26
N LEU A 23 -41.41 -6.25 5.41
CA LEU A 23 -42.04 -6.35 4.10
C LEU A 23 -43.57 -6.42 4.21
N GLN A 24 -44.09 -7.24 5.12
CA GLN A 24 -45.53 -7.32 5.37
C GLN A 24 -46.10 -5.98 5.88
N ALA A 25 -45.37 -5.30 6.76
CA ALA A 25 -45.77 -3.98 7.26
C ALA A 25 -45.75 -2.91 6.15
N LEU A 26 -44.78 -2.96 5.24
CA LEU A 26 -44.70 -2.08 4.07
C LEU A 26 -45.84 -2.34 3.10
N GLU A 27 -46.14 -3.59 2.80
CA GLU A 27 -47.27 -3.97 1.94
C GLU A 27 -48.59 -3.50 2.56
N HIS A 28 -48.79 -3.74 3.87
CA HIS A 28 -49.97 -3.25 4.59
C HIS A 28 -50.07 -1.71 4.62
N ARG A 29 -48.94 -0.98 4.63
CA ARG A 29 -48.95 0.48 4.50
C ARG A 29 -49.37 0.88 3.09
N LYS A 30 -48.83 0.23 2.07
CA LYS A 30 -49.19 0.48 0.67
C LYS A 30 -50.67 0.27 0.42
N THR A 31 -51.23 -0.89 0.78
CA THR A 31 -52.66 -1.18 0.59
C THR A 31 -53.54 -0.20 1.35
N ARG A 32 -53.11 0.23 2.54
CA ARG A 32 -53.81 1.24 3.33
C ARG A 32 -53.77 2.62 2.67
N ASP A 33 -52.63 3.03 2.13
CA ASP A 33 -52.48 4.30 1.42
C ASP A 33 -53.36 4.29 0.16
N GLU A 34 -53.34 3.21 -0.62
CA GLU A 34 -54.22 3.04 -1.78
C GLU A 34 -55.70 3.12 -1.38
N ALA A 35 -56.11 2.42 -0.33
CA ALA A 35 -57.49 2.48 0.18
C ALA A 35 -57.87 3.89 0.67
N ARG A 36 -56.93 4.65 1.27
CA ARG A 36 -57.18 6.05 1.68
C ARG A 36 -57.32 6.99 0.49
N ILE A 37 -56.53 6.78 -0.57
CA ILE A 37 -56.64 7.53 -1.82
C ILE A 37 -57.98 7.21 -2.50
N ASP A 38 -58.41 5.94 -2.49
CA ASP A 38 -59.70 5.51 -3.04
C ASP A 38 -60.89 6.03 -2.22
N ALA A 39 -60.74 6.21 -0.92
CA ALA A 39 -61.78 6.77 -0.05
C ALA A 39 -61.77 8.31 0.00
N LEU A 40 -60.80 8.97 -0.65
CA LEU A 40 -60.64 10.42 -0.58
C LEU A 40 -61.82 11.12 -1.28
N ASP A 41 -62.46 12.04 -0.56
CA ASP A 41 -63.52 12.89 -1.12
C ASP A 41 -62.90 14.09 -1.83
N LEU A 42 -62.94 14.07 -3.17
CA LEU A 42 -62.39 15.08 -4.05
C LEU A 42 -63.48 16.03 -4.60
N ARG A 43 -64.65 16.07 -3.97
CA ARG A 43 -65.81 16.83 -4.47
C ARG A 43 -65.78 18.32 -4.16
N GLN A 44 -65.07 18.73 -3.11
CA GLN A 44 -65.04 20.13 -2.68
C GLN A 44 -64.46 21.06 -3.74
N ASP A 45 -63.30 20.70 -4.30
CA ASP A 45 -62.66 21.44 -5.39
C ASP A 45 -61.90 20.46 -6.31
N PRO A 46 -62.57 19.94 -7.36
CA PRO A 46 -62.02 18.87 -8.18
C PRO A 46 -60.85 19.34 -9.07
N GLU A 47 -60.84 20.61 -9.48
CA GLU A 47 -59.77 21.17 -10.31
C GLU A 47 -58.50 21.39 -9.48
N VAL A 48 -58.64 21.95 -8.27
CA VAL A 48 -57.50 22.09 -7.35
C VAL A 48 -56.95 20.72 -6.95
N ALA A 49 -57.81 19.74 -6.71
CA ALA A 49 -57.38 18.37 -6.42
C ALA A 49 -56.61 17.73 -7.58
N LEU A 50 -57.02 17.98 -8.82
CA LEU A 50 -56.33 17.48 -10.01
C LEU A 50 -54.97 18.14 -10.20
N ASP A 51 -54.89 19.45 -10.02
CA ASP A 51 -53.63 20.18 -10.15
C ASP A 51 -52.62 19.78 -9.06
N GLU A 52 -53.08 19.55 -7.83
CA GLU A 52 -52.22 19.05 -6.77
C GLU A 52 -51.77 17.60 -7.03
N ALA A 53 -52.66 16.75 -7.54
CA ALA A 53 -52.31 15.37 -7.91
C ALA A 53 -51.27 15.33 -9.05
N ARG A 54 -51.39 16.22 -10.04
CA ARG A 54 -50.39 16.40 -11.10
C ARG A 54 -49.06 16.88 -10.51
N ARG A 55 -49.08 17.89 -9.64
CA ARG A 55 -47.87 18.41 -8.99
C ARG A 55 -47.11 17.33 -8.22
N VAL A 56 -47.84 16.47 -7.49
CA VAL A 56 -47.25 15.34 -6.76
C VAL A 56 -46.65 14.30 -7.73
N ALA A 57 -47.36 13.98 -8.81
CA ALA A 57 -46.86 13.04 -9.83
C ALA A 57 -45.61 13.59 -10.55
N ASP A 58 -45.61 14.87 -10.91
CA ASP A 58 -44.48 15.54 -11.57
C ASP A 58 -43.27 15.60 -10.65
N SER A 59 -43.47 15.92 -9.36
CA SER A 59 -42.40 15.90 -8.36
C SER A 59 -41.75 14.51 -8.24
N GLU A 60 -42.56 13.45 -8.27
CA GLU A 60 -42.06 12.09 -8.16
C GLU A 60 -41.36 11.62 -9.45
N ASN A 61 -41.87 12.02 -10.62
CA ASN A 61 -41.19 11.80 -11.89
C ASN A 61 -39.85 12.54 -11.97
N GLU A 62 -39.76 13.75 -11.43
CA GLU A 62 -38.52 14.50 -11.36
C GLU A 62 -37.51 13.81 -10.42
N ARG A 63 -37.97 13.24 -9.29
CA ARG A 63 -37.11 12.42 -8.43
C ARG A 63 -36.54 11.22 -9.19
N ARG A 64 -37.35 10.51 -9.98
CA ARG A 64 -36.91 9.40 -10.83
C ARG A 64 -35.91 9.85 -11.90
N ARG A 65 -36.20 10.93 -12.63
CA ARG A 65 -35.27 11.49 -13.62
C ARG A 65 -33.95 11.89 -12.99
N GLY A 66 -34.00 12.47 -11.79
CA GLY A 66 -32.82 12.80 -11.00
C GLY A 66 -31.96 11.60 -10.63
N THR A 67 -32.54 10.42 -10.35
CA THR A 67 -31.74 9.20 -10.13
C THR A 67 -31.18 8.62 -11.42
N ASP A 68 -31.98 8.58 -12.48
CA ASP A 68 -31.56 8.09 -13.79
C ASP A 68 -30.40 8.95 -14.36
N GLN A 69 -30.47 10.28 -14.21
CA GLN A 69 -29.39 11.20 -14.61
C GLN A 69 -28.10 11.00 -13.80
N LYS A 70 -28.22 10.76 -12.49
CA LYS A 70 -27.06 10.44 -11.63
C LYS A 70 -26.41 9.12 -12.05
N ALA A 71 -27.21 8.10 -12.35
CA ALA A 71 -26.71 6.81 -12.82
C ALA A 71 -25.99 6.94 -14.17
N ALA A 72 -26.58 7.70 -15.10
CA ALA A 72 -25.97 8.01 -16.40
C ALA A 72 -24.64 8.77 -16.27
N THR A 73 -24.44 9.51 -15.16
CA THR A 73 -23.17 10.19 -14.86
C THR A 73 -22.14 9.25 -14.22
N TYR A 74 -22.57 8.33 -13.36
CA TYR A 74 -21.67 7.42 -12.64
C TYR A 74 -21.09 6.30 -13.51
N LEU A 75 -21.84 5.81 -14.51
CA LEU A 75 -21.33 4.77 -15.41
C LEU A 75 -20.08 5.20 -16.19
N PRO A 76 -20.05 6.37 -16.85
CA PRO A 76 -18.83 6.88 -17.49
C PRO A 76 -17.68 7.06 -16.51
N LEU A 77 -17.96 7.50 -15.28
CA LEU A 77 -16.94 7.68 -14.25
C LEU A 77 -16.31 6.34 -13.84
N VAL A 78 -17.12 5.29 -13.65
CA VAL A 78 -16.63 3.93 -13.41
C VAL A 78 -15.83 3.41 -14.60
N ALA A 79 -16.28 3.66 -15.83
CA ALA A 79 -15.55 3.29 -17.04
C ALA A 79 -14.19 4.01 -17.15
N ALA A 80 -14.13 5.29 -16.80
CA ALA A 80 -12.91 6.08 -16.77
C ALA A 80 -11.89 5.63 -15.71
N LEU A 81 -12.35 4.97 -14.63
CA LEU A 81 -11.47 4.40 -13.62
C LEU A 81 -10.78 3.10 -14.09
N ILE A 82 -11.31 2.41 -15.10
CA ILE A 82 -10.73 1.14 -15.58
C ILE A 82 -9.31 1.35 -16.14
N PRO A 83 -9.05 2.31 -17.05
CA PRO A 83 -7.69 2.62 -17.49
C PRO A 83 -6.75 2.96 -16.34
N LEU A 84 -7.23 3.74 -15.35
CA LEU A 84 -6.43 4.11 -14.19
C LEU A 84 -5.99 2.87 -13.40
N ILE A 85 -6.90 1.93 -13.16
CA ILE A 85 -6.59 0.64 -12.53
C ILE A 85 -5.49 -0.10 -13.30
N LEU A 86 -5.63 -0.21 -14.62
CA LEU A 86 -4.66 -0.91 -15.48
C LEU A 86 -3.27 -0.27 -15.41
N THR A 87 -3.19 1.07 -15.43
CA THR A 87 -1.91 1.78 -15.31
C THR A 87 -1.21 1.51 -13.97
N VAL A 88 -1.97 1.49 -12.87
CA VAL A 88 -1.43 1.22 -11.53
C VAL A 88 -1.00 -0.24 -11.40
N VAL A 89 -1.78 -1.18 -11.93
CA VAL A 89 -1.43 -2.62 -11.98
C VAL A 89 -0.10 -2.81 -12.71
N SER A 90 0.06 -2.20 -13.88
CA SER A 90 1.30 -2.26 -14.66
C SER A 90 2.48 -1.65 -13.90
N ALA A 91 2.31 -0.47 -13.31
CA ALA A 91 3.35 0.21 -12.54
C ALA A 91 3.80 -0.60 -11.31
N LEU A 92 2.88 -1.30 -10.65
CA LEU A 92 3.17 -2.17 -9.51
C LEU A 92 3.93 -3.43 -9.93
N TRP A 93 3.60 -4.03 -11.08
CA TRP A 93 4.25 -5.24 -11.58
C TRP A 93 5.68 -5.01 -12.05
N GLU A 94 5.95 -3.86 -12.67
CA GLU A 94 7.29 -3.52 -13.21
C GLU A 94 8.33 -3.17 -12.13
N LYS A 95 7.98 -3.25 -10.84
CA LYS A 95 8.82 -2.81 -9.69
C LYS A 95 9.34 -1.37 -9.82
N LYS A 96 8.72 -0.54 -10.67
CA LYS A 96 9.03 0.88 -10.83
C LYS A 96 8.41 1.74 -9.71
N SER A 97 7.38 1.23 -9.02
CA SER A 97 6.76 1.89 -7.87
C SER A 97 7.59 1.71 -6.60
N GLY A 98 7.80 2.78 -5.84
CA GLY A 98 8.71 2.85 -4.70
C GLY A 98 8.38 1.86 -3.58
N SER A 99 9.05 0.71 -3.56
CA SER A 99 9.36 -0.26 -2.47
C SER A 99 8.36 -0.48 -1.31
N ALA A 100 7.11 -0.01 -1.35
CA ALA A 100 6.12 -0.34 -0.34
C ALA A 100 5.90 -1.87 -0.34
N PRO A 101 5.65 -2.49 0.83
CA PRO A 101 5.47 -3.93 0.91
C PRO A 101 4.41 -4.40 -0.10
N VAL A 102 4.78 -5.36 -0.95
CA VAL A 102 3.94 -5.85 -2.06
C VAL A 102 2.55 -6.25 -1.57
N TRP A 103 2.46 -6.83 -0.38
CA TRP A 103 1.20 -7.24 0.21
C TRP A 103 0.25 -6.07 0.53
N ILE A 104 0.77 -4.90 0.94
CA ILE A 104 -0.05 -3.69 1.20
C ILE A 104 -0.63 -3.17 -0.12
N ASN A 105 0.22 -3.09 -1.14
CA ASN A 105 -0.19 -2.63 -2.46
C ASN A 105 -1.24 -3.58 -3.07
N MET A 106 -1.04 -4.89 -2.96
CA MET A 106 -2.02 -5.88 -3.44
C MET A 106 -3.34 -5.81 -2.67
N LEU A 107 -3.30 -5.61 -1.36
CA LEU A 107 -4.51 -5.45 -0.54
C LEU A 107 -5.29 -4.18 -0.94
N LEU A 108 -4.62 -3.03 -1.02
CA LEU A 108 -5.25 -1.75 -1.36
C LEU A 108 -5.78 -1.75 -2.80
N LEU A 109 -5.02 -2.31 -3.75
CA LEU A 109 -5.46 -2.46 -5.13
C LEU A 109 -6.67 -3.40 -5.24
N GLY A 110 -6.63 -4.55 -4.56
CA GLY A 110 -7.74 -5.49 -4.52
C GLY A 110 -9.02 -4.85 -3.97
N LEU A 111 -8.89 -4.07 -2.88
CA LEU A 111 -10.01 -3.30 -2.31
C LEU A 111 -10.54 -2.25 -3.29
N ALA A 112 -9.67 -1.50 -3.95
CA ALA A 112 -10.06 -0.47 -4.90
C ALA A 112 -10.83 -1.05 -6.10
N VAL A 113 -10.37 -2.20 -6.62
CA VAL A 113 -11.06 -2.96 -7.68
C VAL A 113 -12.42 -3.46 -7.19
N ALA A 114 -12.48 -4.05 -5.99
CA ALA A 114 -13.73 -4.57 -5.42
C ALA A 114 -14.78 -3.46 -5.22
N TYR A 115 -14.37 -2.28 -4.73
CA TYR A 115 -15.26 -1.14 -4.59
C TYR A 115 -15.74 -0.60 -5.94
N THR A 116 -14.83 -0.49 -6.92
CA THR A 116 -15.19 -0.01 -8.27
C THR A 116 -16.19 -0.95 -8.96
N ALA A 117 -15.96 -2.27 -8.88
CA ALA A 117 -16.87 -3.27 -9.40
C ALA A 117 -18.25 -3.24 -8.70
N SER A 118 -18.25 -3.04 -7.38
CA SER A 118 -19.49 -2.94 -6.60
C SER A 118 -20.28 -1.67 -6.94
N ALA A 119 -19.60 -0.53 -7.10
CA ALA A 119 -20.22 0.71 -7.57
C ALA A 119 -20.88 0.52 -8.94
N GLY A 120 -20.16 -0.10 -9.89
CA GLY A 120 -20.69 -0.43 -11.22
C GLY A 120 -21.93 -1.33 -11.13
N ARG A 121 -21.89 -2.40 -10.33
CA ARG A 121 -23.04 -3.30 -10.14
C ARG A 121 -24.28 -2.57 -9.61
N TRP A 122 -24.14 -1.67 -8.65
CA TRP A 122 -25.27 -0.89 -8.13
C TRP A 122 -25.77 0.15 -9.12
N ALA A 123 -24.88 0.80 -9.89
CA ALA A 123 -25.26 1.72 -10.96
C ALA A 123 -26.00 1.00 -12.11
N PHE A 124 -25.60 -0.23 -12.47
CA PHE A 124 -26.33 -1.04 -13.46
C PHE A 124 -27.70 -1.48 -12.96
N LYS A 125 -27.82 -1.84 -11.67
CA LYS A 125 -29.12 -2.18 -11.07
C LYS A 125 -30.11 -1.03 -11.12
N GLU A 126 -29.64 0.21 -11.01
CA GLU A 126 -30.48 1.41 -11.12
C GLU A 126 -31.12 1.56 -12.51
N LEU A 127 -30.36 1.23 -13.56
CA LEU A 127 -30.80 1.31 -14.94
C LEU A 127 -31.63 0.10 -15.39
N GLN A 128 -31.79 -0.90 -14.52
CA GLN A 128 -32.62 -2.04 -14.84
C GLN A 128 -34.07 -1.58 -15.04
N VAL A 129 -34.69 -2.05 -16.12
CA VAL A 129 -36.07 -1.71 -16.48
C VAL A 129 -37.00 -2.14 -15.35
N SER A 130 -37.62 -1.17 -14.69
CA SER A 130 -38.66 -1.36 -13.69
C SER A 130 -40.01 -1.01 -14.27
N VAL A 131 -41.05 -1.75 -13.90
CA VAL A 131 -42.43 -1.43 -14.26
C VAL A 131 -42.78 -0.06 -13.69
N SER A 132 -43.10 0.89 -14.56
CA SER A 132 -43.66 2.20 -14.18
C SER A 132 -45.10 2.29 -14.65
N HIS A 133 -45.97 2.73 -13.76
CA HIS A 133 -47.36 2.98 -14.08
C HIS A 133 -47.50 4.43 -14.53
N GLU A 134 -47.76 4.64 -15.81
CA GLU A 134 -48.02 5.95 -16.38
C GLU A 134 -49.49 6.05 -16.79
N LEU A 135 -50.06 7.24 -16.69
CA LEU A 135 -51.41 7.50 -17.16
C LEU A 135 -51.43 7.48 -18.68
N GLY A 136 -52.09 6.47 -19.25
CA GLY A 136 -52.25 6.34 -20.69
C GLY A 136 -53.54 6.98 -21.21
N LEU A 137 -53.68 6.99 -22.53
CA LEU A 137 -54.90 7.42 -23.22
C LEU A 137 -56.14 6.66 -22.72
N GLY A 138 -56.00 5.35 -22.47
CA GLY A 138 -57.09 4.53 -21.92
C GLY A 138 -57.49 4.89 -20.49
N ASP A 139 -56.59 5.48 -19.69
CA ASP A 139 -56.96 5.98 -18.36
C ASP A 139 -57.72 7.30 -18.45
N PHE A 140 -57.35 8.15 -19.41
CA PHE A 140 -58.08 9.36 -19.76
C PHE A 140 -59.48 9.05 -20.27
N GLU A 141 -59.64 8.14 -21.24
CA GLU A 141 -60.94 7.72 -21.78
C GLU A 141 -61.87 7.19 -20.68
N ARG A 142 -61.36 6.33 -19.79
CA ARG A 142 -62.15 5.80 -18.67
C ARG A 142 -62.52 6.87 -17.64
N ALA A 143 -61.64 7.85 -17.40
CA ALA A 143 -61.96 8.97 -16.51
C ALA A 143 -63.01 9.88 -17.14
N TRP A 144 -62.90 10.16 -18.44
CA TRP A 144 -63.83 11.02 -19.17
C TRP A 144 -65.24 10.44 -19.27
N GLY A 145 -65.37 9.11 -19.33
CA GLY A 145 -66.65 8.41 -19.30
C GLY A 145 -67.33 8.29 -17.92
N ALA A 146 -66.68 8.76 -16.84
CA ALA A 146 -67.23 8.70 -15.49
C ALA A 146 -68.10 9.93 -15.16
N PRO A 147 -69.05 9.84 -14.20
CA PRO A 147 -69.91 10.97 -13.81
C PRO A 147 -69.14 12.21 -13.32
N HIS A 148 -67.94 12.00 -12.77
CA HIS A 148 -67.06 13.05 -12.28
C HIS A 148 -65.63 12.84 -12.84
N PRO A 149 -65.34 13.34 -14.05
CA PRO A 149 -64.12 13.00 -14.77
C PRO A 149 -62.85 13.57 -14.12
N THR A 150 -62.88 14.83 -13.69
CA THR A 150 -61.75 15.51 -13.01
C THR A 150 -61.35 14.78 -11.72
N GLN A 151 -62.33 14.37 -10.90
CA GLN A 151 -62.10 13.63 -9.65
C GLN A 151 -61.51 12.25 -9.92
N THR A 152 -62.05 11.55 -10.92
CA THR A 152 -61.58 10.22 -11.31
C THR A 152 -60.14 10.28 -11.81
N LEU A 153 -59.81 11.31 -12.59
CA LEU A 153 -58.45 11.53 -13.09
C LEU A 153 -57.47 11.87 -11.95
N ALA A 154 -57.84 12.77 -11.05
CA ALA A 154 -57.03 13.15 -9.89
C ALA A 154 -56.70 11.94 -8.99
N ARG A 155 -57.71 11.10 -8.71
CA ARG A 155 -57.52 9.85 -7.96
C ARG A 155 -56.54 8.90 -8.66
N ARG A 156 -56.66 8.73 -9.98
CA ARG A 156 -55.74 7.86 -10.73
C ARG A 156 -54.31 8.40 -10.69
N PHE A 157 -54.08 9.70 -10.83
CA PHE A 157 -52.76 10.30 -10.64
C PHE A 157 -52.13 9.91 -9.30
N LEU A 158 -52.88 10.03 -8.21
CA LEU A 158 -52.42 9.68 -6.87
C LEU A 158 -52.11 8.18 -6.71
N LEU A 159 -52.97 7.30 -7.23
CA LEU A 159 -52.74 5.85 -7.21
C LEU A 159 -51.51 5.43 -8.02
N HIS A 160 -51.37 5.94 -9.25
CA HIS A 160 -50.20 5.67 -10.09
C HIS A 160 -48.91 6.17 -9.43
N THR A 161 -48.94 7.36 -8.84
CA THR A 161 -47.80 7.91 -8.11
C THR A 161 -47.44 7.02 -6.92
N ARG A 162 -48.42 6.61 -6.10
CA ARG A 162 -48.17 5.74 -4.95
C ARG A 162 -47.59 4.39 -5.34
N ARG A 163 -48.06 3.79 -6.44
CA ARG A 163 -47.57 2.50 -6.96
C ARG A 163 -46.13 2.58 -7.49
N ASN A 164 -45.72 3.74 -8.00
CA ASN A 164 -44.37 3.96 -8.51
C ASN A 164 -43.34 4.27 -7.42
N GLN A 165 -43.78 4.82 -6.28
CA GLN A 165 -42.89 5.23 -5.18
C GLN A 165 -41.97 4.10 -4.70
N ASP A 166 -42.44 2.85 -4.61
CA ASP A 166 -41.60 1.73 -4.15
C ASP A 166 -40.43 1.47 -5.12
N GLY A 167 -40.71 1.52 -6.43
CA GLY A 167 -39.70 1.35 -7.47
C GLY A 167 -38.71 2.52 -7.48
N ILE A 168 -39.19 3.75 -7.31
CA ILE A 168 -38.34 4.94 -7.24
C ILE A 168 -37.49 4.95 -5.96
N ASN A 169 -38.02 4.52 -4.82
CA ASN A 169 -37.26 4.42 -3.57
C ASN A 169 -36.17 3.33 -3.65
N TRP A 170 -36.47 2.19 -4.29
CA TRP A 170 -35.47 1.17 -4.57
C TRP A 170 -34.33 1.72 -5.44
N LYS A 171 -34.71 2.50 -6.46
CA LYS A 171 -33.77 3.17 -7.35
C LYS A 171 -32.87 4.19 -6.61
N VAL A 172 -33.49 5.07 -5.83
CA VAL A 172 -32.77 6.00 -4.93
C VAL A 172 -31.80 5.26 -4.01
N SER A 173 -32.19 4.10 -3.48
CA SER A 173 -31.31 3.28 -2.63
C SER A 173 -30.11 2.74 -3.42
N CYS A 174 -30.32 2.29 -4.66
CA CYS A 174 -29.25 1.81 -5.54
C CYS A 174 -28.23 2.92 -5.86
N ILE A 175 -28.69 4.15 -6.16
CA ILE A 175 -27.77 5.26 -6.46
C ILE A 175 -26.99 5.72 -5.22
N ILE A 176 -27.60 5.72 -4.03
CA ILE A 176 -26.91 6.01 -2.77
C ILE A 176 -25.81 4.98 -2.52
N MET A 177 -26.10 3.68 -2.72
CA MET A 177 -25.10 2.62 -2.59
C MET A 177 -23.98 2.77 -3.63
N ALA A 178 -24.31 3.04 -4.89
CA ALA A 178 -23.32 3.26 -5.94
C ALA A 178 -22.36 4.42 -5.58
N HIS A 179 -22.92 5.54 -5.10
CA HIS A 179 -22.13 6.69 -4.64
C HIS A 179 -21.21 6.33 -3.46
N ALA A 180 -21.74 5.60 -2.47
CA ALA A 180 -20.99 5.19 -1.28
C ALA A 180 -19.78 4.30 -1.64
N PHE A 181 -19.93 3.40 -2.61
CA PHE A 181 -18.83 2.57 -3.11
C PHE A 181 -17.83 3.37 -3.96
N LEU A 182 -18.30 4.30 -4.77
CA LEU A 182 -17.45 5.13 -5.61
C LEU A 182 -16.53 6.02 -4.76
N LEU A 183 -17.08 6.64 -3.70
CA LEU A 183 -16.30 7.44 -2.77
C LEU A 183 -15.20 6.60 -2.07
N ARG A 184 -15.53 5.36 -1.66
CA ARG A 184 -14.55 4.44 -1.05
C ARG A 184 -13.48 4.00 -2.04
N ALA A 185 -13.83 3.72 -3.29
CA ALA A 185 -12.88 3.41 -4.34
C ALA A 185 -11.88 4.56 -4.53
N PHE A 186 -12.38 5.80 -4.63
CA PHE A 186 -11.55 6.99 -4.74
C PHE A 186 -10.57 7.11 -3.54
N LEU A 187 -11.08 7.01 -2.30
CA LEU A 187 -10.26 7.06 -1.10
C LEU A 187 -9.18 5.96 -1.09
N THR A 188 -9.52 4.73 -1.49
CA THR A 188 -8.52 3.64 -1.57
C THR A 188 -7.45 3.90 -2.61
N PHE A 189 -7.78 4.47 -3.78
CA PHE A 189 -6.77 4.87 -4.77
C PHE A 189 -5.88 5.98 -4.23
N SER A 190 -6.45 6.99 -3.56
CA SER A 190 -5.67 8.05 -2.93
C SER A 190 -4.71 7.50 -1.88
N LEU A 191 -5.17 6.59 -1.02
CA LEU A 191 -4.33 5.92 -0.02
C LEU A 191 -3.21 5.10 -0.65
N LEU A 192 -3.52 4.36 -1.72
CA LEU A 192 -2.53 3.60 -2.47
C LEU A 192 -1.44 4.52 -3.03
N LEU A 193 -1.82 5.65 -3.64
CA LEU A 193 -0.88 6.65 -4.16
C LEU A 193 -0.01 7.24 -3.05
N VAL A 194 -0.62 7.68 -1.94
CA VAL A 194 0.09 8.26 -0.79
C VAL A 194 1.05 7.25 -0.17
N ALA A 195 0.65 5.98 -0.04
CA ALA A 195 1.53 4.93 0.48
C ALA A 195 2.77 4.74 -0.39
N ASN A 196 2.61 4.72 -1.72
CA ASN A 196 3.73 4.56 -2.65
C ASN A 196 4.64 5.81 -2.67
N ILE A 197 4.06 7.02 -2.66
CA ILE A 197 4.83 8.28 -2.60
C ILE A 197 5.59 8.40 -1.27
N GLY A 198 4.91 8.13 -0.15
CA GLY A 198 5.48 8.19 1.18
C GLY A 198 6.63 7.23 1.36
N TRP A 199 6.51 6.01 0.81
CA TRP A 199 7.59 5.03 0.85
C TRP A 199 8.79 5.42 -0.02
N TYR A 200 8.53 5.96 -1.21
CA TYR A 200 9.58 6.50 -2.07
C TYR A 200 10.37 7.61 -1.37
N LEU A 201 9.67 8.61 -0.81
CA LEU A 201 10.29 9.72 -0.07
C LEU A 201 11.02 9.23 1.18
N GLY A 202 10.44 8.29 1.93
CA GLY A 202 11.06 7.67 3.10
C GLY A 202 12.37 6.95 2.74
N GLY A 203 12.40 6.24 1.60
CA GLY A 203 13.61 5.63 1.06
C GLY A 203 14.69 6.67 0.75
N VAL A 204 14.32 7.77 0.08
CA VAL A 204 15.25 8.87 -0.23
C VAL A 204 15.80 9.51 1.04
N LEU A 205 14.98 9.79 2.05
CA LEU A 205 15.39 10.37 3.34
C LEU A 205 16.31 9.43 4.15
N LEU A 206 16.01 8.12 4.17
CA LEU A 206 16.84 7.12 4.83
C LEU A 206 18.20 6.95 4.11
N HIS A 207 18.23 7.05 2.79
CA HIS A 207 19.49 7.04 2.02
C HIS A 207 20.26 8.36 2.11
N ALA A 208 19.58 9.51 2.17
CA ALA A 208 20.21 10.81 2.37
C ALA A 208 20.92 10.92 3.75
N SER A 209 20.46 10.15 4.74
CA SER A 209 21.09 10.03 6.06
C SER A 209 22.45 9.30 6.03
N PHE A 210 22.81 8.66 4.91
CA PHE A 210 24.13 8.05 4.69
C PHE A 210 24.70 8.44 3.32
N PRO A 211 25.22 9.66 3.12
CA PRO A 211 25.89 10.00 1.88
C PRO A 211 27.16 9.15 1.74
N VAL A 212 27.16 8.24 0.78
CA VAL A 212 28.39 7.58 0.32
C VAL A 212 28.94 8.44 -0.81
N ARG A 213 29.70 9.48 -0.44
CA ARG A 213 30.58 10.18 -1.38
C ARG A 213 31.83 9.33 -1.58
N GLY A 214 31.72 8.33 -2.45
CA GLY A 214 32.87 7.64 -3.03
C GLY A 214 33.13 8.16 -4.44
N PRO A 215 34.35 8.03 -4.97
CA PRO A 215 34.62 8.37 -6.37
C PRO A 215 33.66 7.60 -7.30
N THR A 216 33.06 8.29 -8.27
CA THR A 216 32.25 7.65 -9.31
C THR A 216 33.18 7.16 -10.42
N LEU A 217 33.10 5.88 -10.80
CA LEU A 217 33.79 5.38 -11.99
C LEU A 217 33.31 6.21 -13.19
N LYS A 218 34.21 6.70 -14.03
CA LYS A 218 33.86 7.63 -15.12
C LYS A 218 33.75 6.93 -16.47
N THR A 219 34.27 5.71 -16.61
CA THR A 219 34.29 4.99 -17.89
C THR A 219 33.84 3.52 -17.79
N PRO A 220 33.25 2.94 -18.84
CA PRO A 220 32.88 1.52 -18.89
C PRO A 220 34.08 0.58 -18.67
N GLN A 221 35.27 0.95 -19.17
CA GLN A 221 36.50 0.17 -18.97
C GLN A 221 36.91 0.10 -17.49
N GLN A 222 36.73 1.20 -16.73
CA GLN A 222 36.95 1.20 -15.28
C GLN A 222 35.94 0.29 -14.56
N ALA A 223 34.69 0.19 -15.05
CA ALA A 223 33.69 -0.72 -14.50
C ALA A 223 34.04 -2.20 -14.74
N VAL A 224 34.54 -2.55 -15.93
CA VAL A 224 34.98 -3.93 -16.24
C VAL A 224 36.21 -4.32 -15.42
N ALA A 225 37.22 -3.44 -15.29
CA ALA A 225 38.38 -3.68 -14.44
C ALA A 225 38.01 -3.79 -12.95
N ALA A 226 37.01 -3.01 -12.51
CA ALA A 226 36.44 -3.14 -11.18
C ALA A 226 35.74 -4.50 -10.98
N MET A 227 35.08 -5.07 -12.01
CA MET A 227 34.44 -6.39 -11.87
C MET A 227 35.44 -7.51 -11.59
N VAL A 228 36.56 -7.57 -12.32
CA VAL A 228 37.59 -8.61 -12.10
C VAL A 228 38.16 -8.54 -10.69
N SER A 229 38.34 -7.33 -10.16
CA SER A 229 38.82 -7.13 -8.80
C SER A 229 37.75 -7.42 -7.74
N VAL A 230 36.47 -7.13 -8.00
CA VAL A 230 35.34 -7.56 -7.13
C VAL A 230 35.28 -9.08 -7.03
N ASP A 231 35.36 -9.79 -8.16
CA ASP A 231 35.26 -11.25 -8.16
C ASP A 231 36.42 -11.89 -7.40
N ARG A 232 37.64 -11.40 -7.64
CA ARG A 232 38.82 -11.82 -6.87
C ARG A 232 38.64 -11.57 -5.37
N LEU A 233 38.24 -10.36 -4.98
CA LEU A 233 37.99 -10.01 -3.57
C LEU A 233 36.89 -10.90 -2.99
N ALA A 234 35.82 -11.17 -3.73
CA ALA A 234 34.73 -12.00 -3.26
C ALA A 234 35.16 -13.46 -3.02
N ASP A 235 36.11 -13.97 -3.80
CA ASP A 235 36.68 -15.30 -3.59
C ASP A 235 37.63 -15.34 -2.40
N GLU A 236 38.48 -14.32 -2.23
CA GLU A 236 39.34 -14.18 -1.03
C GLU A 236 38.50 -14.08 0.25
N LEU A 237 37.37 -13.36 0.20
CA LEU A 237 36.44 -13.23 1.33
C LEU A 237 35.73 -14.53 1.74
N LYS A 238 35.78 -15.60 0.94
CA LYS A 238 35.19 -16.88 1.36
C LYS A 238 36.02 -17.56 2.44
N THR A 239 37.32 -17.28 2.48
CA THR A 239 38.28 -17.95 3.36
C THR A 239 38.96 -16.99 4.33
N VAL A 240 39.03 -15.71 3.98
CA VAL A 240 39.73 -14.68 4.77
C VAL A 240 38.75 -13.60 5.25
N PRO A 241 38.84 -13.14 6.51
CA PRO A 241 38.06 -12.01 6.97
C PRO A 241 38.34 -10.71 6.20
N ALA A 242 37.31 -9.90 6.02
CA ALA A 242 37.34 -8.74 5.15
C ALA A 242 38.37 -7.68 5.56
N TRP A 243 38.62 -7.50 6.86
CA TRP A 243 39.63 -6.55 7.31
C TRP A 243 41.05 -6.99 6.95
N ASP A 244 41.36 -8.30 6.99
CA ASP A 244 42.67 -8.85 6.63
C ASP A 244 42.89 -8.68 5.11
N VAL A 245 41.85 -8.95 4.30
CA VAL A 245 41.86 -8.70 2.85
C VAL A 245 42.07 -7.21 2.53
N LEU A 246 41.32 -6.33 3.20
CA LEU A 246 41.45 -4.88 3.02
C LEU A 246 42.81 -4.35 3.46
N GLU A 247 43.41 -4.93 4.50
CA GLU A 247 44.75 -4.56 4.95
C GLU A 247 45.83 -4.99 3.94
N ALA A 248 45.75 -6.23 3.44
CA ALA A 248 46.65 -6.71 2.41
C ALA A 248 46.56 -5.88 1.11
N ASP A 249 45.35 -5.56 0.65
CA ASP A 249 45.12 -4.72 -0.51
C ASP A 249 45.62 -3.28 -0.29
N CYS A 250 45.41 -2.70 0.90
CA CYS A 250 45.91 -1.37 1.23
C CYS A 250 47.45 -1.31 1.23
N ARG A 251 48.11 -2.32 1.81
CA ARG A 251 49.58 -2.43 1.77
C ARG A 251 50.08 -2.61 0.35
N HIS A 252 49.42 -3.45 -0.45
CA HIS A 252 49.78 -3.64 -1.85
C HIS A 252 49.70 -2.33 -2.66
N ARG A 253 48.61 -1.57 -2.52
CA ARG A 253 48.42 -0.29 -3.23
C ARG A 253 49.41 0.79 -2.86
N SER A 254 49.81 0.83 -1.59
CA SER A 254 50.75 1.84 -1.10
C SER A 254 52.23 1.45 -1.33
N GLY A 255 52.49 0.27 -1.90
CA GLY A 255 53.84 -0.29 -1.97
C GLY A 255 54.43 -0.52 -0.57
N GLY A 256 53.59 -0.91 0.39
CA GLY A 256 53.94 -1.15 1.79
C GLY A 256 54.01 0.10 2.67
N ARG A 257 53.79 1.30 2.13
CA ARG A 257 53.95 2.58 2.86
C ARG A 257 52.76 2.98 3.72
N ALA A 258 51.58 2.40 3.50
CA ALA A 258 50.38 2.69 4.28
C ALA A 258 49.73 1.41 4.79
N ALA A 259 49.21 1.48 6.01
CA ALA A 259 48.41 0.43 6.63
C ALA A 259 46.93 0.84 6.65
N LEU A 260 46.06 -0.15 6.79
CA LEU A 260 44.63 0.08 6.96
C LEU A 260 44.38 0.80 8.28
N LYS A 261 43.84 2.01 8.22
CA LYS A 261 43.45 2.76 9.41
C LYS A 261 42.06 2.32 9.85
N VAL A 262 41.98 1.79 11.07
CA VAL A 262 40.72 1.38 11.70
C VAL A 262 40.23 2.51 12.60
N ILE A 263 39.13 3.15 12.23
CA ILE A 263 38.53 4.25 13.00
C ILE A 263 37.26 3.73 13.67
N PRO A 264 37.29 3.49 14.99
CA PRO A 264 36.07 3.16 15.73
C PRO A 264 35.18 4.40 15.84
N ALA A 265 33.87 4.19 15.70
CA ALA A 265 32.85 5.20 16.01
C ALA A 265 32.15 4.86 17.33
N ASP A 266 31.10 5.61 17.65
CA ASP A 266 30.36 5.49 18.91
C ASP A 266 29.82 4.08 19.16
N THR A 267 29.83 3.70 20.43
CA THR A 267 29.25 2.44 20.92
C THR A 267 27.84 2.74 21.41
N PHE A 268 26.90 1.90 21.00
CA PHE A 268 25.51 2.06 21.39
C PHE A 268 24.90 0.72 21.78
N ALA A 269 23.97 0.76 22.74
CA ALA A 269 23.13 -0.37 23.08
C ALA A 269 22.20 -0.69 21.90
N VAL A 270 21.94 -1.98 21.66
CA VAL A 270 21.09 -2.42 20.54
C VAL A 270 19.82 -3.02 21.07
N ALA A 271 18.67 -2.57 20.55
CA ALA A 271 17.37 -3.11 20.92
C ALA A 271 17.14 -4.55 20.42
N SER A 272 17.84 -4.96 19.36
CA SER A 272 17.72 -6.28 18.73
C SER A 272 19.09 -6.95 18.56
N THR A 273 19.27 -8.12 19.19
CA THR A 273 20.50 -8.90 19.09
C THR A 273 20.46 -9.83 17.87
N PRO A 274 21.52 -9.88 17.04
CA PRO A 274 21.64 -10.88 15.99
C PRO A 274 21.57 -12.30 16.56
N LEU A 275 20.71 -13.15 16.00
CA LEU A 275 20.51 -14.55 16.44
C LEU A 275 21.83 -15.35 16.46
N ALA A 276 22.79 -14.99 15.60
CA ALA A 276 24.10 -15.61 15.53
C ALA A 276 24.96 -15.46 16.80
N LEU A 277 24.65 -14.49 17.68
CA LEU A 277 25.33 -14.28 18.96
C LEU A 277 24.76 -15.09 20.12
N ARG A 278 23.51 -15.59 20.01
CA ARG A 278 22.84 -16.39 21.05
C ARG A 278 23.14 -15.89 22.48
N PRO A 279 22.77 -14.64 22.83
CA PRO A 279 22.93 -14.15 24.20
C PRO A 279 22.09 -15.02 25.15
N ALA A 280 22.61 -15.28 26.34
CA ALA A 280 21.85 -15.89 27.41
C ALA A 280 20.83 -14.88 27.99
N ALA A 281 19.82 -15.37 28.71
CA ALA A 281 18.86 -14.49 29.37
C ALA A 281 19.59 -13.51 30.31
N GLY A 282 19.34 -12.20 30.13
CA GLY A 282 19.97 -11.14 30.91
C GLY A 282 21.30 -10.61 30.37
N GLU A 283 21.88 -11.23 29.34
CA GLU A 283 23.08 -10.67 28.69
C GLU A 283 22.73 -9.50 27.77
N LEU A 284 23.32 -8.35 28.04
CA LEU A 284 23.22 -7.17 27.18
C LEU A 284 24.12 -7.30 25.95
N THR A 285 23.67 -6.77 24.83
CA THR A 285 24.49 -6.68 23.62
C THR A 285 24.74 -5.22 23.24
N ALA A 286 25.96 -4.97 22.77
CA ALA A 286 26.39 -3.68 22.29
C ALA A 286 26.75 -3.80 20.81
N ALA A 287 26.62 -2.69 20.08
CA ALA A 287 27.16 -2.57 18.74
C ALA A 287 28.09 -1.36 18.63
N ARG A 288 29.05 -1.50 17.71
CA ARG A 288 29.97 -0.44 17.33
C ARG A 288 30.08 -0.37 15.82
N ASN A 289 29.99 0.84 15.28
CA ASN A 289 30.32 1.08 13.88
C ASN A 289 31.83 1.31 13.77
N ILE A 290 32.45 0.74 12.74
CA ILE A 290 33.87 0.83 12.48
C ILE A 290 34.03 1.26 11.03
N ARG A 291 34.97 2.16 10.78
CA ARG A 291 35.34 2.61 9.44
C ARG A 291 36.75 2.18 9.13
N PHE A 292 36.95 1.65 7.93
CA PHE A 292 38.26 1.32 7.40
C PHE A 292 38.67 2.36 6.37
N GLU A 293 39.83 2.98 6.59
CA GLU A 293 40.40 3.97 5.70
C GLU A 293 41.75 3.50 5.17
N CYS A 294 41.98 3.67 3.87
CA CYS A 294 43.26 3.46 3.21
C CYS A 294 43.57 4.69 2.38
N LEU A 295 44.77 5.28 2.55
CA LEU A 295 45.20 6.49 1.82
C LEU A 295 44.17 7.64 1.88
N GLY A 296 43.50 7.81 3.03
CA GLY A 296 42.47 8.84 3.23
C GLY A 296 41.10 8.54 2.61
N GLN A 297 40.92 7.37 1.99
CA GLN A 297 39.63 6.94 1.44
C GLN A 297 38.98 5.86 2.29
N VAL A 298 37.66 5.95 2.45
CA VAL A 298 36.87 4.94 3.17
C VAL A 298 36.69 3.71 2.29
N VAL A 299 37.48 2.66 2.53
CA VAL A 299 37.43 1.41 1.74
C VAL A 299 36.37 0.45 2.26
N GLY A 300 36.06 0.50 3.56
CA GLY A 300 35.06 -0.39 4.16
C GLY A 300 34.38 0.19 5.38
N ARG A 301 33.23 -0.37 5.74
CA ARG A 301 32.50 -0.08 6.98
C ARG A 301 32.08 -1.39 7.62
N SER A 302 32.30 -1.52 8.92
CA SER A 302 31.84 -2.67 9.67
C SER A 302 30.89 -2.27 10.78
N ARG A 303 29.96 -3.16 11.10
CA ARG A 303 29.23 -3.14 12.35
C ARG A 303 29.62 -4.39 13.13
N ALA A 304 30.15 -4.19 14.32
CA ALA A 304 30.49 -5.26 15.25
C ALA A 304 29.45 -5.29 16.36
N TRP A 305 28.73 -6.40 16.50
CA TRP A 305 27.91 -6.69 17.66
C TRP A 305 28.70 -7.60 18.59
N PHE A 306 28.65 -7.34 19.89
CA PHE A 306 29.34 -8.15 20.89
C PHE A 306 28.58 -8.19 22.21
N VAL A 307 28.89 -9.20 23.01
CA VAL A 307 28.33 -9.37 24.36
C VAL A 307 29.41 -8.95 25.36
N PRO A 308 29.29 -7.77 26.02
CA PRO A 308 30.37 -7.22 26.85
C PRO A 308 30.81 -8.15 27.98
N VAL A 309 29.88 -8.87 28.62
CA VAL A 309 30.22 -9.80 29.72
C VAL A 309 31.07 -10.99 29.27
N ARG A 310 31.03 -11.32 27.97
CA ARG A 310 31.87 -12.37 27.37
C ARG A 310 33.24 -11.86 26.94
N LEU A 311 33.53 -10.57 27.14
CA LEU A 311 34.82 -9.98 26.86
C LEU A 311 35.70 -9.92 28.12
N LYS A 312 37.02 -9.88 27.95
CA LYS A 312 37.92 -9.65 29.08
C LYS A 312 37.62 -8.29 29.72
N PRO A 313 37.77 -8.10 31.03
CA PRO A 313 37.49 -6.82 31.69
C PRO A 313 38.25 -5.63 31.09
N SER A 314 39.47 -5.86 30.58
CA SER A 314 40.27 -4.86 29.85
C SER A 314 39.74 -4.48 28.47
N MET A 315 38.69 -5.16 27.98
CA MET A 315 38.11 -5.04 26.64
C MET A 315 36.65 -4.57 26.68
N GLN A 316 36.22 -3.85 27.73
CA GLN A 316 34.83 -3.37 27.83
C GLN A 316 34.49 -2.29 26.80
N THR A 317 35.48 -1.64 26.20
CA THR A 317 35.33 -0.67 25.10
C THR A 317 36.19 -1.04 23.88
N PRO A 318 36.11 -2.28 23.37
CA PRO A 318 37.19 -2.86 22.61
C PRO A 318 37.31 -2.24 21.22
N SER A 319 38.52 -1.81 20.85
CA SER A 319 38.81 -1.54 19.45
C SER A 319 38.67 -2.82 18.63
N LEU A 320 38.45 -2.72 17.31
CA LEU A 320 38.38 -3.93 16.48
C LEU A 320 39.65 -4.80 16.61
N PRO A 321 40.89 -4.25 16.64
CA PRO A 321 42.08 -5.03 16.93
C PRO A 321 42.01 -5.83 18.24
N GLU A 322 41.42 -5.27 19.29
CA GLU A 322 41.22 -5.96 20.57
C GLU A 322 40.18 -7.08 20.49
N LEU A 323 39.09 -6.87 19.73
CA LEU A 323 38.10 -7.92 19.45
C LEU A 323 38.71 -9.10 18.68
N LEU A 324 39.73 -8.83 17.86
CA LEU A 324 40.39 -9.80 16.97
C LEU A 324 41.57 -10.56 17.61
N GLY A 325 41.82 -10.36 18.91
CA GLY A 325 42.97 -10.90 19.63
C GLY A 325 43.27 -12.38 19.35
N ALA A 326 44.55 -12.74 19.44
CA ALA A 326 45.17 -13.95 18.86
C ALA A 326 44.52 -15.32 19.20
N SER A 327 43.62 -15.41 20.18
CA SER A 327 43.04 -16.69 20.63
C SER A 327 41.58 -16.92 20.19
N SER A 328 41.00 -16.08 19.33
CA SER A 328 39.61 -16.26 18.87
C SER A 328 39.56 -17.11 17.59
N SER A 329 38.76 -18.18 17.58
CA SER A 329 38.40 -18.84 16.33
C SER A 329 37.44 -17.97 15.53
N ARG A 330 37.65 -17.94 14.22
CA ARG A 330 36.93 -17.09 13.27
C ARG A 330 36.13 -17.98 12.34
N THR A 331 34.82 -17.75 12.24
CA THR A 331 33.96 -18.48 11.30
C THR A 331 33.29 -17.48 10.36
N ILE A 332 33.57 -17.60 9.07
CA ILE A 332 32.86 -16.84 8.03
C ILE A 332 31.47 -17.48 7.88
N LEU A 333 30.42 -16.70 8.11
CA LEU A 333 29.04 -17.16 8.03
C LEU A 333 28.45 -16.97 6.64
N GLU A 334 28.73 -15.82 6.01
CA GLU A 334 28.14 -15.45 4.74
C GLU A 334 29.03 -14.44 4.01
N VAL A 335 29.13 -14.58 2.69
CA VAL A 335 29.63 -13.56 1.77
C VAL A 335 28.54 -13.27 0.75
N LYS A 336 27.95 -12.09 0.83
CA LYS A 336 26.90 -11.63 -0.07
C LYS A 336 27.47 -10.63 -1.07
N ARG A 337 27.27 -10.92 -2.35
CA ARG A 337 27.53 -9.99 -3.45
C ARG A 337 26.28 -9.14 -3.67
N ASN A 338 26.41 -7.83 -3.53
CA ASN A 338 25.30 -6.89 -3.75
C ASN A 338 25.36 -6.29 -5.16
N TRP A 339 25.91 -7.02 -6.13
CA TRP A 339 26.16 -6.48 -7.47
C TRP A 339 24.87 -6.35 -8.30
N PRO A 340 24.71 -5.30 -9.14
CA PRO A 340 23.56 -5.17 -10.02
C PRO A 340 23.48 -6.32 -11.06
N SER A 341 22.27 -6.64 -11.52
CA SER A 341 22.08 -7.64 -12.59
C SER A 341 22.72 -7.17 -13.90
N SER A 342 22.93 -8.10 -14.85
CA SER A 342 23.79 -7.93 -16.04
C SER A 342 23.55 -6.66 -16.85
N LYS A 343 22.31 -6.17 -16.93
CA LYS A 343 21.92 -4.98 -17.71
C LYS A 343 22.33 -3.63 -17.08
N THR A 344 22.78 -3.63 -15.83
CA THR A 344 23.18 -2.41 -15.09
C THR A 344 24.68 -2.36 -14.78
N ARG A 345 25.45 -3.31 -15.31
CA ARG A 345 26.89 -3.46 -15.03
C ARG A 345 27.76 -2.37 -15.65
N GLU A 346 27.27 -1.71 -16.69
CA GLU A 346 28.02 -0.71 -17.46
C GLU A 346 27.81 0.73 -16.97
N ASP A 347 26.89 0.94 -16.01
CA ASP A 347 26.54 2.27 -15.50
C ASP A 347 27.12 2.48 -14.09
N PRO A 348 28.23 3.23 -13.94
CA PRO A 348 28.84 3.58 -12.67
C PRO A 348 27.89 4.24 -11.67
N SER A 349 26.91 5.00 -12.17
CA SER A 349 25.97 5.76 -11.35
C SER A 349 24.97 4.86 -10.63
N ARG A 350 24.86 3.59 -11.05
CA ARG A 350 23.95 2.58 -10.48
C ARG A 350 24.64 1.61 -9.54
N LEU A 351 25.91 1.83 -9.20
CA LEU A 351 26.61 0.95 -8.27
C LEU A 351 26.04 1.09 -6.85
N PRO A 352 25.83 -0.02 -6.13
CA PRO A 352 25.35 0.03 -4.76
C PRO A 352 26.44 0.58 -3.84
N PRO A 353 26.06 1.20 -2.72
CA PRO A 353 27.00 1.78 -1.75
C PRO A 353 27.94 0.75 -1.10
N ALA A 354 27.57 -0.53 -1.14
CA ALA A 354 28.39 -1.66 -0.69
C ALA A 354 28.35 -2.75 -1.76
N LEU A 355 29.52 -3.14 -2.24
CA LEU A 355 29.68 -4.12 -3.32
C LEU A 355 29.68 -5.55 -2.79
N LEU A 356 30.38 -5.75 -1.68
CA LEU A 356 30.51 -7.02 -0.99
C LEU A 356 30.14 -6.84 0.47
N ARG A 357 29.48 -7.84 1.05
CA ARG A 357 29.17 -7.89 2.47
C ARG A 357 29.61 -9.23 3.01
N GLN A 358 30.43 -9.24 4.05
CA GLN A 358 30.85 -10.45 4.74
C GLN A 358 30.41 -10.41 6.19
N SER A 359 29.90 -11.53 6.69
CA SER A 359 29.55 -11.74 8.08
C SER A 359 30.53 -12.73 8.70
N VAL A 360 31.25 -12.32 9.75
CA VAL A 360 32.23 -13.14 10.48
C VAL A 360 31.83 -13.25 11.93
N ARG A 361 31.80 -14.46 12.46
CA ARG A 361 31.56 -14.75 13.86
C ARG A 361 32.87 -15.04 14.56
N LEU A 362 33.09 -14.38 15.69
CA LEU A 362 34.21 -14.63 16.60
C LEU A 362 33.71 -15.47 17.76
N GLN A 363 34.44 -16.55 18.08
CA GLN A 363 34.15 -17.40 19.22
C GLN A 363 35.27 -17.32 20.26
N ALA A 364 34.92 -17.52 21.53
CA ALA A 364 35.91 -17.74 22.57
C ALA A 364 36.52 -19.15 22.43
N GLY A 365 37.59 -19.42 23.19
CA GLY A 365 38.19 -20.76 23.26
C GLY A 365 37.21 -21.85 23.74
N ASN A 366 36.13 -21.48 24.42
CA ASN A 366 35.05 -22.39 24.83
C ASN A 366 33.97 -22.61 23.75
N GLY A 367 34.15 -22.09 22.53
CA GLY A 367 33.20 -22.18 21.42
C GLY A 367 32.02 -21.20 21.46
N GLN A 368 31.84 -20.44 22.54
CA GLN A 368 30.74 -19.47 22.62
C GLN A 368 31.00 -18.24 21.73
N PRO A 369 29.99 -17.76 20.99
CA PRO A 369 30.12 -16.56 20.17
C PRO A 369 30.28 -15.32 21.05
N ARG A 370 31.35 -14.56 20.80
CA ARG A 370 31.66 -13.31 21.53
C ARG A 370 31.28 -12.09 20.71
N ALA A 371 31.48 -12.15 19.40
CA ALA A 371 31.18 -11.06 18.50
C ALA A 371 30.71 -11.56 17.13
N LEU A 372 29.90 -10.74 16.47
CA LEU A 372 29.52 -10.85 15.07
C LEU A 372 29.95 -9.56 14.40
N ILE A 373 30.80 -9.67 13.38
CA ILE A 373 31.27 -8.53 12.61
C ILE A 373 30.71 -8.65 11.22
N VAL A 374 29.99 -7.63 10.78
CA VAL A 374 29.49 -7.55 9.41
C VAL A 374 30.18 -6.40 8.72
N THR A 375 31.00 -6.74 7.73
CA THR A 375 31.81 -5.80 6.95
C THR A 375 31.19 -5.58 5.59
N ALA A 376 30.97 -4.32 5.23
CA ALA A 376 30.55 -3.87 3.92
C ALA A 376 31.74 -3.19 3.22
N ILE A 377 32.13 -3.72 2.06
CA ILE A 377 33.21 -3.19 1.24
C ILE A 377 32.61 -2.20 0.24
N THR A 378 33.19 -1.01 0.19
CA THR A 378 32.72 0.09 -0.67
C THR A 378 33.42 0.06 -2.04
N PRO A 379 32.90 0.77 -3.06
CA PRO A 379 33.59 0.91 -4.35
C PRO A 379 35.01 1.50 -4.26
N ALA A 380 35.29 2.33 -3.25
CA ALA A 380 36.62 2.90 -3.05
C ALA A 380 37.69 1.84 -2.77
N ALA A 381 37.31 0.68 -2.22
CA ALA A 381 38.21 -0.45 -2.05
C ALA A 381 38.62 -1.11 -3.37
N ILE A 382 38.12 -0.67 -4.52
CA ILE A 382 38.33 -1.35 -5.80
C ILE A 382 38.88 -0.40 -6.86
N MET A 383 38.59 0.89 -6.70
CA MET A 383 39.20 1.93 -7.52
C MET A 383 40.70 2.02 -7.22
N ARG A 384 41.52 1.59 -8.18
CA ARG A 384 42.94 1.91 -8.21
C ARG A 384 43.04 3.42 -8.51
N GLY A 385 43.63 4.16 -7.59
CA GLY A 385 44.02 5.55 -7.81
C GLY A 385 45.17 5.66 -8.79
#